data_AF-A0A9E8SDX4-F1
#
_entry.id   AF-A0A9E8SDX4-F1
#
_cell.length_a   1.000
_cell.length_b   1.000
_cell.length_c   1.000
_cell.angle_alpha   90.00
_cell.angle_beta   90.00
_cell.angle_gamma   90.00
#
_symmetry.space_group_name_H-M   'P 1'
#
loop_
_entity.id
_entity.type
_entity.pdbx_description
1 polymer ?
#
loop_
_entity_poly.entity_id
_entity_poly.type
_entity_poly.pdbx_seq_one_letter_code
_entity_poly.pdbx_strand_id
1 'polypeptide(L)'
;MILVCVKNYEFKGIYSRYFRKSIEKDVRQLYGAEKKILASNYDIKIKTKDGRNHIIRKQDITKTHRIIVHLGEKVHFYPFNRNTKTEKFVHIFDKNSFANVTDFLDTIKDFEEYLDKREQAFGNKEVLILPSEEDEFDFNTHKQFMEMQTQKEWVKKNILISGTESDILAHYIENDRGFSKQITSDKYDGMLFQIDGNWDEFIKKQKVQKKLQDDKVSYFIDEFVKREVLPNPNEQSIKFAKEILSFNRFNRRVISKNLFSFIEDYNHTKGSFLARRYGEIDGTAIIFVFYTTDMTQEQVNFLLPIVIDTYAVYTNYKHKKVILIAATNDCKQFKFGYDEIEPFSKEDEELTKKNIKALKWFTNINEIKFSEFEYPRHE
;
A
#
# COMPACT_ATOMS: atom_id res chain seq x y z
N MET A 1 -0.76 -11.37 0.95
CA MET A 1 -2.20 -11.70 1.12
C MET A 1 -2.71 -11.05 2.39
N ILE A 2 -3.90 -10.44 2.36
CA ILE A 2 -4.56 -9.88 3.55
C ILE A 2 -5.86 -10.65 3.78
N LEU A 3 -6.01 -11.25 4.95
CA LEU A 3 -7.24 -11.92 5.39
C LEU A 3 -7.96 -11.02 6.38
N VAL A 4 -9.17 -10.60 6.02
CA VAL A 4 -9.98 -9.69 6.85
C VAL A 4 -11.23 -10.43 7.35
N CYS A 5 -11.44 -10.41 8.66
CA CYS A 5 -12.68 -10.83 9.31
C CYS A 5 -13.39 -9.59 9.87
N VAL A 6 -14.61 -9.32 9.41
CA VAL A 6 -15.42 -8.21 9.91
C VAL A 6 -16.56 -8.77 10.76
N LYS A 7 -16.75 -8.21 11.96
CA LYS A 7 -17.88 -8.56 12.84
C LYS A 7 -18.68 -7.36 13.26
N ASN A 8 -19.99 -7.52 13.09
CA ASN A 8 -20.98 -6.73 13.79
C ASN A 8 -21.52 -7.55 14.96
N TYR A 9 -20.80 -7.53 16.09
CA TYR A 9 -21.26 -8.14 17.34
C TYR A 9 -21.48 -7.04 18.38
N GLU A 10 -22.72 -6.90 18.81
CA GLU A 10 -23.12 -5.90 19.79
C GLU A 10 -22.50 -6.20 21.17
N PHE A 11 -21.91 -5.16 21.79
CA PHE A 11 -21.43 -5.25 23.15
C PHE A 11 -22.60 -5.15 24.14
N LYS A 12 -22.72 -6.16 25.02
CA LYS A 12 -23.82 -6.29 25.99
C LYS A 12 -23.36 -6.12 27.44
N GLY A 13 -22.32 -5.31 27.67
CA GLY A 13 -21.79 -5.00 29.01
C GLY A 13 -20.89 -6.06 29.65
N ILE A 14 -20.68 -7.22 29.02
CA ILE A 14 -19.83 -8.31 29.55
C ILE A 14 -18.63 -8.54 28.63
N TYR A 15 -17.45 -8.02 29.03
CA TYR A 15 -16.20 -8.04 28.26
C TYR A 15 -15.69 -9.46 27.98
N SER A 16 -15.67 -10.33 29.00
CA SER A 16 -15.19 -11.72 28.82
C SER A 16 -16.01 -12.50 27.79
N ARG A 17 -17.33 -12.30 27.78
CA ARG A 17 -18.24 -12.89 26.80
C ARG A 17 -18.06 -12.27 25.42
N TYR A 18 -17.86 -10.95 25.37
CA TYR A 18 -17.60 -10.22 24.14
C TYR A 18 -16.31 -10.73 23.50
N PHE A 19 -15.17 -10.66 24.18
CA PHE A 19 -13.87 -11.08 23.65
C PHE A 19 -13.83 -12.54 23.19
N ARG A 20 -14.47 -13.46 23.92
CA ARG A 20 -14.58 -14.85 23.48
C ARG A 20 -15.35 -15.01 22.16
N LYS A 21 -16.40 -14.21 21.97
CA LYS A 21 -17.32 -14.33 20.82
C LYS A 21 -16.90 -13.51 19.61
N SER A 22 -16.34 -12.33 19.79
CA SER A 22 -15.89 -11.44 18.72
C SER A 22 -14.42 -11.64 18.38
N ILE A 23 -13.55 -11.96 19.33
CA ILE A 23 -12.10 -11.97 19.10
C ILE A 23 -11.58 -13.39 18.93
N GLU A 24 -11.70 -14.23 19.96
CA GLU A 24 -11.10 -15.57 19.93
C GLU A 24 -11.70 -16.46 18.84
N LYS A 25 -13.01 -16.33 18.62
CA LYS A 25 -13.69 -17.02 17.53
C LYS A 25 -13.11 -16.62 16.17
N ASP A 26 -12.83 -15.35 15.98
CA ASP A 26 -12.38 -14.79 14.71
C ASP A 26 -10.91 -15.09 14.44
N VAL A 27 -10.08 -15.08 15.48
CA VAL A 27 -8.71 -15.61 15.42
C VAL A 27 -8.72 -17.06 14.92
N ARG A 28 -9.63 -17.90 15.43
CA ARG A 28 -9.79 -19.29 14.96
C ARG A 28 -10.29 -19.35 13.51
N GLN A 29 -11.21 -18.46 13.10
CA GLN A 29 -11.71 -18.40 11.71
C GLN A 29 -10.60 -18.00 10.74
N LEU A 30 -9.82 -16.97 11.04
CA LEU A 30 -8.69 -16.52 10.23
C LEU A 30 -7.61 -17.60 10.12
N TYR A 31 -7.26 -18.26 11.23
CA TYR A 31 -6.32 -19.37 11.24
C TYR A 31 -6.80 -20.54 10.36
N GLY A 32 -8.08 -20.91 10.47
CA GLY A 32 -8.67 -21.96 9.64
C GLY A 32 -8.71 -21.60 8.15
N ALA A 33 -9.04 -20.36 7.82
CA ALA A 33 -9.06 -19.85 6.45
C ALA A 33 -7.65 -19.86 5.84
N GLU A 34 -6.65 -19.34 6.55
CA GLU A 34 -5.26 -19.37 6.12
C GLU A 34 -4.78 -20.81 5.88
N LYS A 35 -5.01 -21.72 6.84
CA LYS A 35 -4.63 -23.13 6.69
C LYS A 35 -5.28 -23.75 5.47
N LYS A 36 -6.56 -23.47 5.23
CA LYS A 36 -7.26 -23.95 4.03
C LYS A 36 -6.61 -23.40 2.76
N ILE A 37 -6.22 -22.13 2.74
CA ILE A 37 -5.59 -21.49 1.57
C ILE A 37 -4.20 -22.04 1.28
N LEU A 38 -3.36 -22.16 2.31
CA LEU A 38 -1.95 -22.50 2.11
C LEU A 38 -1.69 -24.00 2.08
N ALA A 39 -2.48 -24.81 2.79
CA ALA A 39 -2.24 -26.24 2.96
C ALA A 39 -3.23 -27.16 2.23
N SER A 40 -4.20 -26.63 1.47
CA SER A 40 -5.04 -27.49 0.63
C SER A 40 -4.24 -28.10 -0.52
N ASN A 41 -4.63 -29.28 -0.99
CA ASN A 41 -4.05 -29.89 -2.20
C ASN A 41 -4.79 -29.50 -3.48
N TYR A 42 -5.89 -28.75 -3.35
CA TYR A 42 -6.72 -28.27 -4.45
C TYR A 42 -6.63 -26.76 -4.60
N ASP A 43 -6.96 -26.28 -5.79
CA ASP A 43 -7.03 -24.86 -6.12
C ASP A 43 -8.21 -24.19 -5.43
N ILE A 44 -7.97 -23.01 -4.86
CA ILE A 44 -9.02 -22.20 -4.28
C ILE A 44 -9.42 -21.11 -5.27
N LYS A 45 -10.72 -21.10 -5.55
CA LYS A 45 -11.33 -20.17 -6.49
C LYS A 45 -12.19 -19.17 -5.73
N ILE A 46 -11.92 -17.89 -5.91
CA ILE A 46 -12.75 -16.78 -5.44
C ILE A 46 -13.58 -16.30 -6.62
N LYS A 47 -14.90 -16.18 -6.43
CA LYS A 47 -15.81 -15.56 -7.38
C LYS A 47 -16.09 -14.14 -6.92
N THR A 48 -15.80 -13.15 -7.77
CA THR A 48 -16.11 -11.75 -7.48
C THR A 48 -17.61 -11.47 -7.67
N LYS A 49 -18.08 -10.32 -7.17
CA LYS A 49 -19.49 -9.89 -7.35
C LYS A 49 -19.88 -9.81 -8.83
N ASP A 50 -18.94 -9.41 -9.69
CA ASP A 50 -19.12 -9.33 -11.15
C ASP A 50 -19.05 -10.70 -11.85
N GLY A 51 -18.95 -11.80 -11.09
CA GLY A 51 -18.88 -13.16 -11.62
C GLY A 51 -17.52 -13.60 -12.14
N ARG A 52 -16.50 -12.73 -12.08
CA ARG A 52 -15.11 -13.08 -12.44
C ARG A 52 -14.55 -14.08 -11.45
N ASN A 53 -13.81 -15.04 -11.98
CA ASN A 53 -13.21 -16.10 -11.20
C ASN A 53 -11.71 -15.86 -11.06
N HIS A 54 -11.21 -15.91 -9.83
CA HIS A 54 -9.80 -15.77 -9.53
C HIS A 54 -9.32 -17.02 -8.79
N ILE A 55 -8.30 -17.69 -9.33
CA ILE A 55 -7.64 -18.80 -8.66
C ILE A 55 -6.50 -18.22 -7.82
N ILE A 56 -6.50 -18.53 -6.52
CA ILE A 56 -5.43 -18.14 -5.62
C ILE A 56 -4.20 -18.99 -5.94
N ARG A 57 -3.14 -18.36 -6.43
CA ARG A 57 -1.84 -19.00 -6.64
C ARG A 57 -1.03 -18.95 -5.34
N LYS A 58 -0.84 -20.11 -4.71
CA LYS A 58 -0.21 -20.21 -3.39
C LYS A 58 1.25 -19.74 -3.42
N GLN A 59 1.96 -20.04 -4.51
CA GLN A 59 3.34 -19.63 -4.72
C GLN A 59 3.51 -18.10 -4.80
N ASP A 60 2.47 -17.35 -5.15
CA ASP A 60 2.51 -15.89 -5.21
C ASP A 60 2.34 -15.26 -3.80
N ILE A 61 1.98 -16.05 -2.78
CA ILE A 61 1.77 -15.56 -1.41
C ILE A 61 3.09 -15.63 -0.64
N THR A 62 3.78 -14.49 -0.56
CA THR A 62 5.01 -14.34 0.23
C THR A 62 4.72 -14.05 1.71
N LYS A 63 3.63 -13.34 1.99
CA LYS A 63 3.24 -12.93 3.35
C LYS A 63 1.73 -12.94 3.55
N THR A 64 1.30 -13.19 4.79
CA THR A 64 -0.12 -13.17 5.18
C THR A 64 -0.35 -12.29 6.42
N HIS A 65 -1.11 -11.21 6.23
CA HIS A 65 -1.67 -10.40 7.31
C HIS A 65 -3.06 -10.88 7.69
N ARG A 66 -3.35 -10.89 8.99
CA ARG A 66 -4.63 -11.33 9.57
C ARG A 66 -5.24 -10.15 10.30
N ILE A 67 -6.43 -9.73 9.89
CA ILE A 67 -7.08 -8.53 10.40
C ILE A 67 -8.47 -8.89 10.89
N ILE A 68 -8.79 -8.45 12.10
CA ILE A 68 -10.14 -8.45 12.65
C ILE A 68 -10.59 -6.99 12.77
N VAL A 69 -11.77 -6.70 12.26
CA VAL A 69 -12.41 -5.38 12.38
C VAL A 69 -13.71 -5.53 13.17
N HIS A 70 -13.79 -4.88 14.33
CA HIS A 70 -14.98 -4.87 15.17
C HIS A 70 -15.83 -3.64 14.89
N LEU A 71 -17.10 -3.89 14.58
CA LEU A 71 -18.10 -2.84 14.36
C LEU A 71 -18.95 -2.54 15.59
N GLY A 72 -18.70 -3.22 16.71
CA GLY A 72 -19.44 -3.02 17.96
C GLY A 72 -19.03 -1.71 18.64
N GLU A 73 -20.01 -0.99 19.18
CA GLU A 73 -19.82 0.28 19.88
C GLU A 73 -19.77 0.08 21.41
N LYS A 74 -19.42 1.14 22.15
CA LYS A 74 -19.45 1.21 23.64
C LYS A 74 -18.47 0.27 24.36
N VAL A 75 -17.37 -0.07 23.71
CA VAL A 75 -16.29 -0.86 24.29
C VAL A 75 -15.20 0.11 24.77
N HIS A 76 -15.00 0.20 26.08
CA HIS A 76 -14.03 1.12 26.70
C HIS A 76 -12.60 0.59 26.73
N PHE A 77 -12.40 -0.69 26.39
CA PHE A 77 -11.08 -1.26 26.16
C PHE A 77 -11.14 -2.52 25.31
N TYR A 78 -10.11 -2.77 24.51
CA TYR A 78 -10.03 -3.99 23.70
C TYR A 78 -8.58 -4.31 23.34
N PRO A 79 -8.27 -5.58 23.01
CA PRO A 79 -6.93 -5.93 22.60
C PRO A 79 -6.60 -5.40 21.22
N PHE A 80 -5.42 -4.79 21.09
CA PHE A 80 -4.84 -4.33 19.82
C PHE A 80 -4.40 -5.50 18.93
N ASN A 81 -3.97 -6.60 19.56
CA ASN A 81 -3.50 -7.78 18.87
C ASN A 81 -3.83 -9.08 19.61
N ARG A 82 -3.83 -10.17 18.85
CA ARG A 82 -3.86 -11.54 19.35
C ARG A 82 -2.93 -12.43 18.54
N ASN A 83 -2.61 -13.58 19.10
CA ASN A 83 -1.87 -14.62 18.40
C ASN A 83 -2.78 -15.79 18.06
N THR A 84 -2.55 -16.39 16.90
CA THR A 84 -3.13 -17.70 16.55
C THR A 84 -2.48 -18.81 17.39
N LYS A 85 -3.01 -20.04 17.30
CA LYS A 85 -2.44 -21.22 17.98
C LYS A 85 -0.98 -21.51 17.62
N THR A 86 -0.49 -21.00 16.49
CA THR A 86 0.90 -21.15 16.05
C THR A 86 1.66 -19.83 16.17
N GLU A 87 1.31 -19.01 17.16
CA GLU A 87 1.92 -17.71 17.48
C GLU A 87 1.97 -16.69 16.34
N LYS A 88 1.12 -16.84 15.30
CA LYS A 88 1.03 -15.84 14.22
C LYS A 88 0.22 -14.64 14.66
N PHE A 89 0.72 -13.44 14.37
CA PHE A 89 0.08 -12.17 14.73
C PHE A 89 -1.26 -11.95 14.02
N VAL A 90 -2.21 -11.39 14.75
CA VAL A 90 -3.52 -10.95 14.29
C VAL A 90 -3.73 -9.51 14.74
N HIS A 91 -3.91 -8.63 13.76
CA HIS A 91 -4.27 -7.22 13.92
C HIS A 91 -5.74 -7.12 14.32
N ILE A 92 -6.02 -6.33 15.35
CA ILE A 92 -7.38 -5.97 15.73
C ILE A 92 -7.53 -4.46 15.54
N PHE A 93 -8.68 -4.06 15.01
CA PHE A 93 -9.09 -2.67 14.87
C PHE A 93 -10.55 -2.50 15.29
N ASP A 94 -10.87 -1.35 15.87
CA ASP A 94 -12.24 -0.85 15.89
C ASP A 94 -12.65 -0.28 14.52
N LYS A 95 -13.95 -0.01 14.35
CA LYS A 95 -14.53 0.51 13.12
C LYS A 95 -13.92 1.84 12.67
N ASN A 96 -13.82 2.79 13.58
CA ASN A 96 -13.42 4.16 13.26
C ASN A 96 -11.93 4.20 12.95
N SER A 97 -11.11 3.54 13.77
CA SER A 97 -9.67 3.51 13.48
C SER A 97 -9.34 2.70 12.24
N PHE A 98 -10.07 1.60 11.95
CA PHE A 98 -9.87 0.90 10.67
C PHE A 98 -10.17 1.81 9.47
N ALA A 99 -11.28 2.55 9.52
CA ALA A 99 -11.64 3.49 8.46
C ALA A 99 -10.57 4.59 8.30
N ASN A 100 -10.18 5.26 9.37
CA ASN A 100 -9.15 6.29 9.35
C ASN A 100 -7.81 5.76 8.80
N VAL A 101 -7.41 4.55 9.20
CA VAL A 101 -6.18 3.92 8.73
C VAL A 101 -6.25 3.62 7.24
N THR A 102 -7.35 3.03 6.75
CA THR A 102 -7.48 2.71 5.33
C THR A 102 -7.72 3.92 4.44
N ASP A 103 -8.31 4.99 4.98
CA ASP A 103 -8.53 6.23 4.25
C ASP A 103 -7.23 7.05 4.14
N PHE A 104 -6.36 6.98 5.15
CA PHE A 104 -5.08 7.69 5.14
C PHE A 104 -3.97 6.89 4.45
N LEU A 105 -3.92 5.57 4.66
CA LEU A 105 -3.00 4.63 4.01
C LEU A 105 -3.73 3.90 2.88
N ASP A 106 -4.24 4.66 1.93
CA ASP A 106 -5.21 4.22 0.93
C ASP A 106 -4.60 3.48 -0.28
N THR A 107 -3.29 3.21 -0.24
CA THR A 107 -2.65 2.23 -1.13
C THR A 107 -2.36 0.94 -0.38
N ILE A 108 -2.46 -0.19 -1.08
CA ILE A 108 -2.14 -1.50 -0.49
C ILE A 108 -0.71 -1.53 0.05
N LYS A 109 0.23 -0.83 -0.60
CA LYS A 109 1.64 -0.76 -0.19
C LYS A 109 1.81 -0.01 1.13
N ASP A 110 1.22 1.18 1.26
CA ASP A 110 1.24 1.96 2.51
C ASP A 110 0.61 1.17 3.66
N PHE A 111 -0.52 0.52 3.40
CA PHE A 111 -1.21 -0.27 4.40
C PHE A 111 -0.40 -1.51 4.83
N GLU A 112 0.18 -2.25 3.88
CA GLU A 112 1.05 -3.40 4.17
C GLU A 112 2.27 -2.99 5.01
N GLU A 113 2.94 -1.89 4.64
CA GLU A 113 4.09 -1.39 5.39
C GLU A 113 3.74 -1.04 6.85
N TYR A 114 2.56 -0.46 7.07
CA TYR A 114 2.07 -0.19 8.41
C TYR A 114 1.81 -1.48 9.20
N LEU A 115 1.15 -2.47 8.59
CA LEU A 115 0.90 -3.78 9.24
C LEU A 115 2.22 -4.52 9.56
N ASP A 116 3.21 -4.43 8.67
CA ASP A 116 4.56 -4.96 8.89
C ASP A 116 5.21 -4.35 10.12
N LYS A 117 5.15 -3.04 10.23
CA LYS A 117 5.73 -2.31 11.35
C LYS A 117 4.99 -2.59 12.65
N ARG A 118 3.66 -2.75 12.60
CA ARG A 118 2.87 -3.21 13.75
C ARG A 118 3.32 -4.59 14.22
N GLU A 119 3.47 -5.55 13.31
CA GLU A 119 3.92 -6.90 13.64
C GLU A 119 5.33 -6.90 14.26
N GLN A 120 6.24 -6.11 13.69
CA GLN A 120 7.61 -5.97 14.20
C GLN A 120 7.65 -5.35 15.59
N ALA A 121 6.86 -4.31 15.84
CA ALA A 121 6.89 -3.57 17.11
C ALA A 121 6.14 -4.29 18.24
N PHE A 122 5.05 -5.00 17.93
CA PHE A 122 4.13 -5.53 18.93
C PHE A 122 4.02 -7.06 18.95
N GLY A 123 4.74 -7.78 18.08
CA GLY A 123 4.60 -9.23 17.89
C GLY A 123 4.81 -10.08 19.15
N ASN A 124 5.67 -9.62 20.06
CA ASN A 124 5.98 -10.28 21.34
C ASN A 124 5.29 -9.62 22.54
N LYS A 125 4.31 -8.73 22.30
CA LYS A 125 3.66 -7.91 23.33
C LYS A 125 2.16 -8.17 23.38
N GLU A 126 1.60 -8.11 24.58
CA GLU A 126 0.16 -8.03 24.79
C GLU A 126 -0.24 -6.57 24.96
N VAL A 127 -0.96 -6.06 23.97
CA VAL A 127 -1.33 -4.65 23.92
C VAL A 127 -2.84 -4.50 24.09
N LEU A 128 -3.24 -3.61 24.99
CA LEU A 128 -4.63 -3.23 25.23
C LEU A 128 -4.81 -1.75 24.90
N ILE A 129 -5.84 -1.43 24.12
CA ILE A 129 -6.26 -0.08 23.78
C ILE A 129 -7.33 0.35 24.78
N LEU A 130 -7.21 1.57 25.27
CA LEU A 130 -8.12 2.28 26.16
C LEU A 130 -8.59 3.55 25.41
N PRO A 131 -9.61 3.45 24.54
CA PRO A 131 -10.10 4.59 23.75
C PRO A 131 -10.90 5.61 24.57
N SER A 132 -11.32 5.25 25.79
CA SER A 132 -12.08 6.08 26.72
C SER A 132 -11.23 6.42 27.93
N GLU A 133 -11.51 7.57 28.53
CA GLU A 133 -10.93 7.97 29.82
C GLU A 133 -11.37 7.02 30.94
N GLU A 134 -10.55 6.91 32.00
CA GLU A 134 -10.86 6.02 33.12
C GLU A 134 -12.12 6.44 33.89
N ASP A 135 -12.43 7.74 33.93
CA ASP A 135 -13.63 8.26 34.59
C ASP A 135 -14.93 7.97 33.81
N GLU A 136 -14.83 7.55 32.55
CA GLU A 136 -15.95 7.00 31.77
C GLU A 136 -16.29 5.56 32.18
N PHE A 137 -15.43 4.89 32.95
CA PHE A 137 -15.65 3.50 33.35
C PHE A 137 -16.67 3.46 34.49
N ASP A 138 -17.84 2.90 34.22
CA ASP A 138 -18.77 2.55 35.30
C ASP A 138 -18.15 1.48 36.22
N PHE A 139 -18.70 1.32 37.43
CA PHE A 139 -18.19 0.37 38.42
C PHE A 139 -18.04 -1.06 37.87
N ASN A 140 -18.98 -1.49 37.00
CA ASN A 140 -18.95 -2.81 36.40
C ASN A 140 -17.84 -2.97 35.36
N THR A 141 -17.55 -1.92 34.59
CA THR A 141 -16.48 -1.87 33.59
C THR A 141 -15.14 -1.87 34.30
N HIS A 142 -14.98 -1.04 35.34
CA HIS A 142 -13.76 -1.03 36.16
C HIS A 142 -13.48 -2.39 36.79
N LYS A 143 -14.51 -3.03 37.39
CA LYS A 143 -14.38 -4.38 37.95
C LYS A 143 -13.93 -5.40 36.90
N GLN A 144 -14.55 -5.42 35.72
CA GLN A 144 -14.18 -6.35 34.65
C GLN A 144 -12.77 -6.10 34.10
N PHE A 145 -12.36 -4.84 34.00
CA PHE A 145 -11.00 -4.47 33.62
C PHE A 145 -9.98 -5.03 34.63
N MET A 146 -10.20 -4.80 35.92
CA MET A 146 -9.31 -5.30 36.98
C MET A 146 -9.27 -6.83 37.05
N GLU A 147 -10.41 -7.51 36.92
CA GLU A 147 -10.48 -8.97 36.81
C GLU A 147 -9.66 -9.49 35.62
N MET A 148 -9.68 -8.79 34.49
CA MET A 148 -8.89 -9.17 33.33
C MET A 148 -7.39 -8.94 33.50
N GLN A 149 -6.98 -7.84 34.13
CA GLN A 149 -5.56 -7.58 34.38
C GLN A 149 -4.98 -8.54 35.41
N THR A 150 -5.76 -8.91 36.44
CA THR A 150 -5.32 -9.86 37.49
C THR A 150 -5.21 -11.30 37.01
N GLN A 151 -5.97 -11.70 35.99
CA GLN A 151 -5.93 -13.04 35.41
C GLN A 151 -4.83 -13.24 34.37
N LYS A 152 -4.08 -12.19 34.01
CA LYS A 152 -3.00 -12.29 33.03
C LYS A 152 -1.78 -13.01 33.64
N GLU A 153 -1.30 -14.01 32.92
CA GLU A 153 0.04 -14.54 33.14
C GLU A 153 1.05 -13.53 32.58
N TRP A 154 1.91 -12.98 33.44
CA TRP A 154 2.90 -11.94 33.09
C TRP A 154 4.09 -12.46 32.27
N VAL A 155 3.85 -13.45 31.42
CA VAL A 155 4.88 -14.11 30.58
C VAL A 155 5.24 -13.25 29.37
N LYS A 156 4.31 -12.41 28.90
CA LYS A 156 4.51 -11.47 27.80
C LYS A 156 4.53 -10.03 28.32
N LYS A 157 5.27 -9.16 27.62
CA LYS A 157 5.32 -7.73 27.89
C LYS A 157 3.95 -7.11 27.68
N ASN A 158 3.50 -6.30 28.64
CA ASN A 158 2.19 -5.67 28.60
C ASN A 158 2.31 -4.19 28.23
N ILE A 159 1.52 -3.74 27.26
CA ILE A 159 1.37 -2.32 26.95
C ILE A 159 -0.11 -1.95 27.09
N LEU A 160 -0.36 -0.93 27.89
CA LEU A 160 -1.64 -0.22 27.90
C LEU A 160 -1.46 1.05 27.07
N ILE A 161 -2.36 1.28 26.11
CA ILE A 161 -2.34 2.50 25.29
C ILE A 161 -3.61 3.28 25.62
N SER A 162 -3.45 4.50 26.14
CA SER A 162 -4.52 5.49 26.23
C SER A 162 -4.63 6.20 24.89
N GLY A 163 -5.79 6.13 24.25
CA GLY A 163 -6.04 6.58 22.89
C GLY A 163 -6.57 5.47 21.98
N THR A 164 -6.56 5.72 20.68
CA THR A 164 -7.11 4.87 19.61
C THR A 164 -6.02 4.37 18.66
N GLU A 165 -6.33 3.43 17.76
CA GLU A 165 -5.37 3.06 16.70
C GLU A 165 -5.17 4.18 15.69
N SER A 166 -6.09 5.14 15.58
CA SER A 166 -5.86 6.37 14.81
C SER A 166 -4.70 7.18 15.40
N ASP A 167 -4.62 7.25 16.74
CA ASP A 167 -3.50 7.91 17.44
C ASP A 167 -2.19 7.15 17.24
N ILE A 168 -2.25 5.80 17.23
CA ILE A 168 -1.10 4.96 16.90
C ILE A 168 -0.63 5.20 15.47
N LEU A 169 -1.54 5.42 14.52
CA LEU A 169 -1.20 5.77 13.14
C LEU A 169 -0.52 7.14 13.07
N ALA A 170 -1.04 8.16 13.75
CA ALA A 170 -0.38 9.46 13.84
C ALA A 170 1.04 9.30 14.38
N HIS A 171 1.21 8.60 15.51
CA HIS A 171 2.52 8.32 16.09
C HIS A 171 3.45 7.61 15.11
N TYR A 172 2.94 6.61 14.37
CA TYR A 172 3.70 5.90 13.34
C TYR A 172 4.25 6.83 12.27
N ILE A 173 3.40 7.70 11.74
CA ILE A 173 3.77 8.64 10.67
C ILE A 173 4.78 9.67 11.18
N GLU A 174 4.55 10.22 12.37
CA GLU A 174 5.41 11.26 12.94
C GLU A 174 6.79 10.76 13.38
N ASN A 175 6.96 9.45 13.49
CA ASN A 175 8.24 8.79 13.75
C ASN A 175 8.79 8.12 12.47
N ASP A 176 8.69 8.81 11.34
CA ASP A 176 9.23 8.39 10.04
C ASP A 176 8.80 6.98 9.63
N ARG A 177 7.49 6.70 9.72
CA ARG A 177 6.90 5.38 9.43
C ARG A 177 7.51 4.29 10.33
N GLY A 178 7.67 4.61 11.61
CA GLY A 178 8.27 3.77 12.63
C GLY A 178 7.58 3.93 13.98
N PHE A 179 7.95 3.08 14.94
CA PHE A 179 7.50 3.21 16.32
C PHE A 179 8.66 3.65 17.19
N SER A 180 8.38 4.50 18.16
CA SER A 180 9.39 5.05 19.06
C SER A 180 10.18 3.95 19.79
N LYS A 181 11.41 4.28 20.22
CA LYS A 181 12.28 3.33 20.94
C LYS A 181 11.64 2.82 22.22
N GLN A 182 10.77 3.60 22.85
CA GLN A 182 10.01 3.20 24.05
C GLN A 182 9.08 2.03 23.74
N ILE A 183 8.33 2.10 22.63
CA ILE A 183 7.43 1.02 22.20
C ILE A 183 8.22 -0.21 21.78
N THR A 184 9.34 -0.04 21.08
CA THR A 184 10.13 -1.16 20.55
C THR A 184 11.09 -1.76 21.58
N SER A 185 11.37 -1.07 22.68
CA SER A 185 12.28 -1.54 23.73
C SER A 185 11.80 -2.80 24.41
N ASP A 186 12.77 -3.67 24.71
CA ASP A 186 12.58 -4.88 25.49
C ASP A 186 12.96 -4.72 26.97
N LYS A 187 13.23 -3.50 27.42
CA LYS A 187 13.72 -3.20 28.78
C LYS A 187 12.66 -3.32 29.88
N TYR A 188 11.39 -3.14 29.54
CA TYR A 188 10.30 -3.05 30.51
C TYR A 188 9.27 -4.15 30.28
N ASP A 189 8.75 -4.73 31.35
CA ASP A 189 7.71 -5.77 31.32
C ASP A 189 6.29 -5.19 31.23
N GLY A 190 6.13 -3.92 31.61
CA GLY A 190 4.88 -3.17 31.56
C GLY A 190 5.12 -1.71 31.14
N MET A 191 4.22 -1.16 30.33
CA MET A 191 4.23 0.24 29.94
C MET A 191 2.80 0.78 29.79
N LEU A 192 2.55 1.99 30.28
CA LEU A 192 1.41 2.82 29.88
C LEU A 192 1.91 3.85 28.86
N PHE A 193 1.26 3.92 27.71
CA PHE A 193 1.60 4.83 26.64
C PHE A 193 0.40 5.72 26.32
N GLN A 194 0.51 7.00 26.64
CA GLN A 194 -0.58 7.96 26.52
C GLN A 194 -0.41 8.77 25.22
N ILE A 195 -1.39 8.62 24.32
CA ILE A 195 -1.39 9.22 22.98
C ILE A 195 -2.79 9.67 22.54
N ASP A 196 -3.76 9.70 23.45
CA ASP A 196 -5.10 10.24 23.18
C ASP A 196 -5.03 11.64 22.55
N GLY A 197 -5.85 11.85 21.52
CA GLY A 197 -5.92 13.12 20.79
C GLY A 197 -4.82 13.35 19.75
N ASN A 198 -3.76 12.51 19.70
CA ASN A 198 -2.68 12.66 18.73
C ASN A 198 -3.17 12.67 17.27
N TRP A 199 -4.18 11.88 16.93
CA TRP A 199 -4.76 11.85 15.59
C TRP A 199 -5.41 13.18 15.22
N ASP A 200 -6.20 13.74 16.14
CA ASP A 200 -6.91 15.00 15.93
C ASP A 200 -5.94 16.17 15.80
N GLU A 201 -4.86 16.17 16.57
CA GLU A 201 -3.78 17.15 16.42
C GLU A 201 -3.02 16.94 15.10
N PHE A 202 -2.66 15.70 14.80
CA PHE A 202 -1.92 15.32 13.61
C PHE A 202 -2.62 15.77 12.33
N ILE A 203 -3.90 15.46 12.17
CA ILE A 203 -4.65 15.77 10.95
C ILE A 203 -4.78 17.28 10.73
N LYS A 204 -4.77 18.09 11.81
CA LYS A 204 -4.84 19.56 11.73
C LYS A 204 -3.52 20.22 11.32
N LYS A 205 -2.39 19.50 11.36
CA LYS A 205 -1.08 20.06 11.00
C LYS A 205 -1.07 20.49 9.53
N GLN A 206 -0.62 21.72 9.25
CA GLN A 206 -0.57 22.27 7.89
C GLN A 206 0.21 21.39 6.91
N LYS A 207 1.34 20.79 7.34
CA LYS A 207 2.14 19.85 6.53
C LYS A 207 1.32 18.63 6.06
N VAL A 208 0.39 18.14 6.90
CA VAL A 208 -0.46 16.98 6.59
C VAL A 208 -1.54 17.39 5.60
N GLN A 209 -2.19 18.54 5.82
CA GLN A 209 -3.17 19.08 4.89
C GLN A 209 -2.57 19.35 3.50
N LYS A 210 -1.34 19.89 3.45
CA LYS A 210 -0.61 20.10 2.19
C LYS A 210 -0.26 18.78 1.51
N LYS A 211 0.20 17.76 2.25
CA LYS A 211 0.39 16.41 1.72
C LYS A 211 -0.89 15.87 1.07
N LEU A 212 -2.02 15.93 1.78
CA LEU A 212 -3.30 15.42 1.26
C LEU A 212 -3.74 16.14 -0.02
N GLN A 213 -3.48 17.45 -0.11
CA GLN A 213 -3.74 18.22 -1.32
C GLN A 213 -2.80 17.82 -2.47
N ASP A 214 -1.51 17.68 -2.20
CA ASP A 214 -0.49 17.31 -3.19
C ASP A 214 -0.70 15.87 -3.69
N ASP A 215 -1.20 14.98 -2.84
CA ASP A 215 -1.51 13.58 -3.18
C ASP A 215 -2.67 13.45 -4.17
N LYS A 216 -3.52 14.48 -4.35
CA LYS A 216 -4.69 14.41 -5.25
C LYS A 216 -4.33 14.03 -6.68
N VAL A 217 -3.18 14.48 -7.18
CA VAL A 217 -2.72 14.16 -8.53
C VAL A 217 -2.42 12.67 -8.71
N SER A 218 -2.07 11.96 -7.64
CA SER A 218 -1.71 10.53 -7.68
C SER A 218 -2.89 9.61 -7.97
N TYR A 219 -4.13 10.03 -7.66
CA TYR A 219 -5.35 9.25 -7.95
C TYR A 219 -5.59 9.10 -9.45
N PHE A 220 -4.88 9.88 -10.28
CA PHE A 220 -4.78 9.62 -11.71
C PHE A 220 -4.38 8.16 -11.98
N ILE A 221 -3.40 7.60 -11.26
CA ILE A 221 -2.94 6.22 -11.47
C ILE A 221 -4.07 5.21 -11.21
N ASP A 222 -4.85 5.42 -10.15
CA ASP A 222 -5.98 4.54 -9.80
C ASP A 222 -7.05 4.57 -10.90
N GLU A 223 -7.44 5.75 -11.36
CA GLU A 223 -8.42 5.91 -12.42
C GLU A 223 -7.88 5.46 -13.79
N PHE A 224 -6.59 5.68 -14.06
CA PHE A 224 -5.91 5.20 -15.27
C PHE A 224 -5.95 3.67 -15.35
N VAL A 225 -5.58 2.98 -14.27
CA VAL A 225 -5.63 1.52 -14.22
C VAL A 225 -7.07 1.01 -14.40
N LYS A 226 -8.03 1.66 -13.75
CA LYS A 226 -9.45 1.27 -13.80
C LYS A 226 -10.07 1.48 -15.19
N ARG A 227 -9.75 2.59 -15.87
CA ARG A 227 -10.41 3.03 -17.11
C ARG A 227 -9.67 2.63 -18.38
N GLU A 228 -8.35 2.54 -18.34
CA GLU A 228 -7.52 2.27 -19.52
C GLU A 228 -6.90 0.87 -19.50
N VAL A 229 -6.49 0.38 -18.33
CA VAL A 229 -5.72 -0.88 -18.23
C VAL A 229 -6.62 -2.11 -18.04
N LEU A 230 -7.55 -2.04 -17.08
CA LEU A 230 -8.36 -3.19 -16.66
C LEU A 230 -9.76 -3.36 -17.28
N PRO A 231 -10.31 -2.51 -18.18
CA PRO A 231 -11.59 -2.81 -18.82
C PRO A 231 -11.59 -4.13 -19.58
N ASN A 232 -10.49 -4.47 -20.27
CA ASN A 232 -10.32 -5.69 -21.04
C ASN A 232 -9.01 -6.38 -20.67
N PRO A 233 -8.95 -7.04 -19.48
CA PRO A 233 -7.70 -7.47 -18.91
C PRO A 233 -7.12 -8.68 -19.67
N ASN A 234 -5.87 -8.55 -20.11
CA ASN A 234 -4.99 -9.63 -20.56
C ASN A 234 -3.80 -9.79 -19.60
N GLU A 235 -2.95 -10.79 -19.81
CA GLU A 235 -1.80 -11.05 -18.94
C GLU A 235 -0.92 -9.82 -18.74
N GLN A 236 -0.63 -9.10 -19.83
CA GLN A 236 0.24 -7.93 -19.83
C GLN A 236 -0.35 -6.75 -19.05
N SER A 237 -1.64 -6.47 -19.26
CA SER A 237 -2.36 -5.43 -18.52
C SER A 237 -2.46 -5.75 -17.03
N ILE A 238 -2.56 -7.04 -16.65
CA ILE A 238 -2.58 -7.46 -15.25
C ILE A 238 -1.19 -7.27 -14.62
N LYS A 239 -0.11 -7.62 -15.33
CA LYS A 239 1.26 -7.39 -14.86
C LYS A 239 1.54 -5.90 -14.68
N PHE A 240 1.19 -5.08 -15.67
CA PHE A 240 1.27 -3.62 -15.58
C PHE A 240 0.50 -3.07 -14.38
N ALA A 241 -0.79 -3.45 -14.24
CA ALA A 241 -1.64 -2.98 -13.15
C ALA A 241 -1.08 -3.38 -11.78
N LYS A 242 -0.56 -4.61 -11.63
CA LYS A 242 0.07 -5.06 -10.38
C LYS A 242 1.30 -4.24 -10.05
N GLU A 243 2.17 -3.99 -11.03
CA GLU A 243 3.40 -3.24 -10.76
C GLU A 243 3.11 -1.78 -10.45
N ILE A 244 2.31 -1.08 -11.27
CA ILE A 244 2.03 0.35 -11.03
C ILE A 244 1.23 0.58 -9.74
N LEU A 245 0.36 -0.35 -9.35
CA LEU A 245 -0.37 -0.27 -8.07
C LEU A 245 0.47 -0.75 -6.87
N SER A 246 1.65 -1.32 -7.09
CA SER A 246 2.56 -1.69 -6.01
C SER A 246 3.27 -0.49 -5.37
N PHE A 247 3.29 0.66 -6.05
CA PHE A 247 3.81 1.90 -5.50
C PHE A 247 2.90 2.47 -4.42
N ASN A 248 3.51 3.06 -3.40
CA ASN A 248 2.82 3.84 -2.37
C ASN A 248 2.27 5.17 -2.92
N ARG A 249 1.44 5.85 -2.12
CA ARG A 249 0.75 7.09 -2.53
C ARG A 249 1.73 8.18 -2.98
N PHE A 250 2.85 8.32 -2.27
CA PHE A 250 3.89 9.29 -2.57
C PHE A 250 4.58 9.02 -3.92
N ASN A 251 4.98 7.78 -4.19
CA ASN A 251 5.60 7.40 -5.46
C ASN A 251 4.63 7.60 -6.63
N ARG A 252 3.34 7.27 -6.46
CA ARG A 252 2.31 7.56 -7.47
C ARG A 252 2.14 9.06 -7.72
N ARG A 253 2.28 9.90 -6.68
CA ARG A 253 2.30 11.37 -6.82
C ARG A 253 3.48 11.83 -7.66
N VAL A 254 4.68 11.33 -7.38
CA VAL A 254 5.89 11.64 -8.15
C VAL A 254 5.74 11.23 -9.62
N ILE A 255 5.25 10.00 -9.88
CA ILE A 255 4.98 9.51 -11.25
C ILE A 255 4.01 10.46 -11.96
N SER A 256 2.89 10.77 -11.33
CA SER A 256 1.82 11.56 -11.96
C SER A 256 2.27 13.01 -12.25
N LYS A 257 2.96 13.66 -11.30
CA LYS A 257 3.53 15.00 -11.52
C LYS A 257 4.51 15.02 -12.70
N ASN A 258 5.41 14.03 -12.76
CA ASN A 258 6.40 13.95 -13.84
C ASN A 258 5.76 13.64 -15.20
N LEU A 259 4.73 12.79 -15.24
CA LEU A 259 3.97 12.53 -16.46
C LEU A 259 3.28 13.80 -16.94
N PHE A 260 2.53 14.50 -16.09
CA PHE A 260 1.78 15.68 -16.53
C PHE A 260 2.70 16.83 -16.95
N SER A 261 3.76 17.11 -16.20
CA SER A 261 4.79 18.09 -16.61
C SER A 261 5.41 17.69 -17.95
N PHE A 262 5.70 16.41 -18.17
CA PHE A 262 6.26 15.94 -19.43
C PHE A 262 5.29 16.14 -20.60
N ILE A 263 4.00 15.84 -20.44
CA ILE A 263 3.01 16.03 -21.50
C ILE A 263 2.79 17.52 -21.79
N GLU A 264 2.77 18.37 -20.75
CA GLU A 264 2.64 19.82 -20.88
C GLU A 264 3.74 20.43 -21.77
N ASP A 265 5.00 19.98 -21.60
CA ASP A 265 6.14 20.42 -22.42
C ASP A 265 5.93 20.20 -23.93
N TYR A 266 5.11 19.23 -24.33
CA TYR A 266 4.92 18.84 -25.73
C TYR A 266 3.49 19.04 -26.25
N ASN A 267 2.54 19.51 -25.44
CA ASN A 267 1.13 19.66 -25.83
C ASN A 267 0.89 20.52 -27.07
N HIS A 268 1.80 21.45 -27.38
CA HIS A 268 1.72 22.31 -28.56
C HIS A 268 2.27 21.66 -29.85
N THR A 269 2.87 20.48 -29.75
CA THR A 269 3.52 19.79 -30.87
C THR A 269 2.50 19.17 -31.82
N LYS A 270 2.78 19.23 -33.13
CA LYS A 270 1.96 18.70 -34.22
C LYS A 270 2.79 17.89 -35.21
N GLY A 271 2.13 17.21 -36.14
CA GLY A 271 2.77 16.31 -37.11
C GLY A 271 3.22 15.01 -36.45
N SER A 272 3.89 14.12 -37.18
CA SER A 272 4.39 12.86 -36.61
C SER A 272 5.58 13.13 -35.69
N PHE A 273 5.36 13.11 -34.38
CA PHE A 273 6.36 13.46 -33.38
C PHE A 273 6.26 12.57 -32.14
N LEU A 274 7.43 12.16 -31.64
CA LEU A 274 7.56 11.33 -30.45
C LEU A 274 8.65 11.90 -29.54
N ALA A 275 8.30 12.13 -28.27
CA ALA A 275 9.23 12.50 -27.21
C ALA A 275 9.22 11.45 -26.11
N ARG A 276 10.30 11.38 -25.33
CA ARG A 276 10.47 10.40 -24.24
C ARG A 276 11.14 11.06 -23.05
N ARG A 277 10.75 10.61 -21.85
CA ARG A 277 11.39 10.91 -20.57
C ARG A 277 11.47 9.62 -19.79
N TYR A 278 12.54 9.39 -19.04
CA TYR A 278 12.63 8.22 -18.17
C TYR A 278 13.20 8.59 -16.81
N GLY A 279 12.91 7.77 -15.82
CA GLY A 279 13.42 7.88 -14.46
C GLY A 279 13.36 6.53 -13.75
N GLU A 280 13.73 6.53 -12.47
CA GLU A 280 13.72 5.34 -11.62
C GLU A 280 12.97 5.66 -10.32
N ILE A 281 12.10 4.74 -9.90
CA ILE A 281 11.39 4.80 -8.62
C ILE A 281 11.39 3.39 -8.03
N ASP A 282 11.87 3.25 -6.80
CA ASP A 282 12.01 1.97 -6.08
C ASP A 282 12.62 0.83 -6.92
N GLY A 283 13.68 1.12 -7.68
CA GLY A 283 14.37 0.15 -8.53
C GLY A 283 13.61 -0.27 -9.80
N THR A 284 12.47 0.36 -10.08
CA THR A 284 11.70 0.17 -11.32
C THR A 284 11.91 1.35 -12.25
N ALA A 285 12.19 1.07 -13.52
CA ALA A 285 12.30 2.10 -14.53
C ALA A 285 10.91 2.58 -14.95
N ILE A 286 10.70 3.89 -14.98
CA ILE A 286 9.47 4.52 -15.46
C ILE A 286 9.81 5.30 -16.72
N ILE A 287 9.19 4.97 -17.85
CA ILE A 287 9.37 5.63 -19.14
C ILE A 287 8.05 6.30 -19.52
N PHE A 288 8.10 7.61 -19.71
CA PHE A 288 7.02 8.38 -20.31
C PHE A 288 7.27 8.57 -21.80
N VAL A 289 6.24 8.38 -22.61
CA VAL A 289 6.28 8.63 -24.06
C VAL A 289 5.18 9.60 -24.44
N PHE A 290 5.54 10.69 -25.07
CA PHE A 290 4.58 11.58 -25.71
C PHE A 290 4.56 11.25 -27.19
N TYR A 291 3.36 11.12 -27.75
CA TYR A 291 3.19 11.01 -29.19
C TYR A 291 2.01 11.87 -29.63
N THR A 292 2.10 12.47 -30.80
CA THR A 292 1.03 13.33 -31.30
C THR A 292 -0.16 12.51 -31.80
N THR A 293 -1.34 13.13 -31.81
CA THR A 293 -2.56 12.56 -32.38
C THR A 293 -2.48 12.32 -33.88
N ASP A 294 -1.51 12.92 -34.57
CA ASP A 294 -1.28 12.75 -36.01
C ASP A 294 -0.57 11.43 -36.35
N MET A 295 0.02 10.75 -35.36
CA MET A 295 0.65 9.44 -35.55
C MET A 295 -0.40 8.34 -35.66
N THR A 296 -0.21 7.42 -36.60
CA THR A 296 -1.10 6.26 -36.72
C THR A 296 -0.89 5.30 -35.55
N GLN A 297 -1.94 4.58 -35.16
CA GLN A 297 -1.85 3.58 -34.08
C GLN A 297 -0.81 2.50 -34.39
N GLU A 298 -0.64 2.14 -35.66
CA GLU A 298 0.37 1.19 -36.12
C GLU A 298 1.79 1.72 -35.89
N GLN A 299 2.07 2.98 -36.24
CA GLN A 299 3.36 3.62 -35.97
C GLN A 299 3.68 3.61 -34.47
N VAL A 300 2.70 3.98 -33.64
CA VAL A 300 2.90 4.03 -32.19
C VAL A 300 3.11 2.63 -31.62
N ASN A 301 2.29 1.65 -32.02
CA ASN A 301 2.44 0.26 -31.57
C ASN A 301 3.78 -0.36 -31.97
N PHE A 302 4.35 0.04 -33.11
CA PHE A 302 5.68 -0.38 -33.54
C PHE A 302 6.79 0.28 -32.71
N LEU A 303 6.64 1.57 -32.38
CA LEU A 303 7.68 2.33 -31.69
C LEU A 303 7.77 2.04 -30.18
N LEU A 304 6.65 1.78 -29.49
CA LEU A 304 6.67 1.61 -28.04
C LEU A 304 7.54 0.43 -27.54
N PRO A 305 7.52 -0.77 -28.14
CA PRO A 305 8.45 -1.83 -27.79
C PRO A 305 9.91 -1.41 -27.99
N ILE A 306 10.22 -0.74 -29.11
CA ILE A 306 11.56 -0.23 -29.41
C ILE A 306 12.02 0.77 -28.33
N VAL A 307 11.12 1.57 -27.76
CA VAL A 307 11.45 2.46 -26.63
C VAL A 307 11.97 1.67 -25.43
N ILE A 308 11.32 0.56 -25.08
CA ILE A 308 11.73 -0.30 -23.96
C ILE A 308 13.07 -0.98 -24.28
N ASP A 309 13.19 -1.60 -25.45
CA ASP A 309 14.41 -2.33 -25.85
C ASP A 309 15.63 -1.42 -25.87
N THR A 310 15.49 -0.26 -26.50
CA THR A 310 16.59 0.69 -26.62
C THR A 310 16.96 1.31 -25.28
N TYR A 311 16.00 1.49 -24.36
CA TYR A 311 16.28 1.89 -22.98
C TYR A 311 17.07 0.80 -22.24
N ALA A 312 16.63 -0.46 -22.33
CA ALA A 312 17.29 -1.58 -21.69
C ALA A 312 18.76 -1.70 -22.14
N VAL A 313 19.01 -1.68 -23.45
CA VAL A 313 20.38 -1.77 -23.99
C VAL A 313 21.21 -0.53 -23.65
N TYR A 314 20.64 0.68 -23.77
CA TYR A 314 21.35 1.92 -23.45
C TYR A 314 21.80 1.99 -21.98
N THR A 315 20.94 1.52 -21.07
CA THR A 315 21.25 1.49 -19.63
C THR A 315 22.02 0.24 -19.20
N ASN A 316 22.43 -0.61 -20.15
CA ASN A 316 23.10 -1.87 -19.90
C ASN A 316 22.31 -2.77 -18.93
N TYR A 317 21.00 -2.88 -19.18
CA TYR A 317 20.04 -3.70 -18.42
C TYR A 317 20.03 -3.39 -16.93
N LYS A 318 20.21 -2.11 -16.56
CA LYS A 318 20.29 -1.65 -15.16
C LYS A 318 19.05 -2.07 -14.35
N HIS A 319 17.86 -2.00 -14.95
CA HIS A 319 16.59 -2.26 -14.28
C HIS A 319 15.94 -3.52 -14.83
N LYS A 320 15.55 -4.42 -13.92
CA LYS A 320 14.81 -5.64 -14.27
C LYS A 320 13.36 -5.38 -14.63
N LYS A 321 12.77 -4.29 -14.14
CA LYS A 321 11.36 -3.96 -14.39
C LYS A 321 11.27 -2.61 -15.06
N VAL A 322 10.50 -2.56 -16.14
CA VAL A 322 10.24 -1.33 -16.91
C VAL A 322 8.74 -1.14 -17.03
N ILE A 323 8.27 0.05 -16.64
CA ILE A 323 6.92 0.52 -16.87
C ILE A 323 6.99 1.62 -17.94
N LEU A 324 6.15 1.52 -18.95
CA LEU A 324 5.96 2.53 -19.97
C LEU A 324 4.55 3.10 -19.87
N ILE A 325 4.43 4.43 -19.82
CA ILE A 325 3.15 5.14 -19.93
C ILE A 325 3.29 6.12 -21.09
N ALA A 326 2.48 5.92 -22.13
CA ALA A 326 2.45 6.80 -23.29
C ALA A 326 1.14 7.58 -23.32
N ALA A 327 1.19 8.87 -23.66
CA ALA A 327 0.02 9.70 -23.80
C ALA A 327 0.13 10.69 -24.96
N THR A 328 -1.03 11.11 -25.47
CA THR A 328 -1.13 12.17 -26.48
C THR A 328 -1.35 13.55 -25.86
N ASN A 329 -1.45 14.57 -26.72
CA ASN A 329 -1.84 15.93 -26.35
C ASN A 329 -3.08 15.92 -25.44
N ASP A 330 -3.00 16.69 -24.36
CA ASP A 330 -4.04 16.81 -23.34
C ASP A 330 -4.48 15.47 -22.73
N CYS A 331 -3.62 14.45 -22.78
CA CYS A 331 -3.91 13.11 -22.28
C CYS A 331 -5.18 12.48 -22.90
N LYS A 332 -5.48 12.77 -24.18
CA LYS A 332 -6.70 12.26 -24.85
C LYS A 332 -6.67 10.75 -25.10
N GLN A 333 -5.49 10.20 -25.30
CA GLN A 333 -5.28 8.77 -25.51
C GLN A 333 -4.08 8.31 -24.70
N PHE A 334 -4.16 7.07 -24.22
CA PHE A 334 -3.08 6.42 -23.51
C PHE A 334 -2.69 5.09 -24.14
N LYS A 335 -1.42 4.72 -23.97
CA LYS A 335 -0.94 3.35 -24.11
C LYS A 335 -0.03 3.05 -22.93
N PHE A 336 0.17 1.76 -22.66
CA PHE A 336 0.99 1.32 -21.55
C PHE A 336 1.78 0.07 -21.94
N GLY A 337 2.90 -0.14 -21.24
CA GLY A 337 3.73 -1.33 -21.38
C GLY A 337 4.35 -1.68 -20.04
N TYR A 338 4.58 -2.97 -19.81
CA TYR A 338 5.34 -3.48 -18.68
C TYR A 338 6.28 -4.55 -19.19
N ASP A 339 7.54 -4.53 -18.80
CA ASP A 339 8.44 -5.61 -19.17
C ASP A 339 9.37 -6.01 -18.03
N GLU A 340 9.68 -7.30 -18.00
CA GLU A 340 10.69 -7.89 -17.12
C GLU A 340 11.93 -8.16 -17.97
N ILE A 341 12.87 -7.24 -17.89
CA ILE A 341 14.04 -7.18 -18.76
C ILE A 341 15.07 -8.22 -18.34
N GLU A 342 15.40 -9.09 -19.30
CA GLU A 342 16.58 -9.95 -19.30
C GLU A 342 17.55 -9.52 -20.41
N PRO A 343 18.86 -9.76 -20.27
CA PRO A 343 19.82 -9.46 -21.32
C PRO A 343 19.45 -10.14 -22.64
N PHE A 344 19.42 -9.37 -23.72
CA PHE A 344 19.04 -9.88 -25.02
C PHE A 344 20.09 -10.81 -25.61
N SER A 345 19.70 -11.58 -26.63
CA SER A 345 20.67 -12.31 -27.44
C SER A 345 21.64 -11.31 -28.10
N LYS A 346 22.85 -11.77 -28.46
CA LYS A 346 23.83 -10.92 -29.14
C LYS A 346 23.28 -10.32 -30.43
N GLU A 347 22.45 -11.06 -31.15
CA GLU A 347 21.86 -10.61 -32.42
C GLU A 347 20.83 -9.50 -32.18
N ASP A 348 19.96 -9.68 -31.20
CA ASP A 348 18.92 -8.70 -30.84
C ASP A 348 19.52 -7.43 -30.23
N GLU A 349 20.58 -7.56 -29.44
CA GLU A 349 21.29 -6.41 -28.89
C GLU A 349 21.97 -5.59 -29.99
N GLU A 350 22.60 -6.23 -30.98
CA GLU A 350 23.19 -5.54 -32.13
C GLU A 350 22.13 -4.89 -33.03
N LEU A 351 20.97 -5.53 -33.20
CA LEU A 351 19.82 -4.91 -33.86
C LEU A 351 19.34 -3.67 -33.10
N THR A 352 19.23 -3.77 -31.78
CA THR A 352 18.80 -2.67 -30.91
C THR A 352 19.80 -1.50 -30.96
N LYS A 353 21.10 -1.78 -30.95
CA LYS A 353 22.15 -0.76 -31.14
C LYS A 353 22.07 -0.09 -32.52
N LYS A 354 21.71 -0.81 -33.58
CA LYS A 354 21.44 -0.22 -34.90
C LYS A 354 20.21 0.69 -34.85
N ASN A 355 19.14 0.29 -34.17
CA ASN A 355 17.95 1.12 -33.98
C ASN A 355 18.28 2.41 -33.23
N ILE A 356 19.06 2.34 -32.13
CA ILE A 356 19.52 3.53 -31.39
C ILE A 356 20.22 4.52 -32.32
N LYS A 357 21.15 4.03 -33.15
CA LYS A 357 21.89 4.85 -34.11
C LYS A 357 20.99 5.45 -35.20
N ALA A 358 20.13 4.63 -35.81
CA ALA A 358 19.24 5.06 -36.89
C ALA A 358 18.24 6.13 -36.43
N LEU A 359 17.69 5.95 -35.22
CA LEU A 359 16.73 6.87 -34.62
C LEU A 359 17.40 8.08 -33.95
N LYS A 360 18.74 8.08 -33.86
CA LYS A 360 19.55 9.09 -33.15
C LYS A 360 19.14 9.26 -31.68
N TRP A 361 18.67 8.18 -31.07
CA TRP A 361 18.22 8.19 -29.68
C TRP A 361 19.42 8.23 -28.71
N PHE A 362 19.24 8.83 -27.54
CA PHE A 362 20.28 8.99 -26.51
C PHE A 362 21.50 9.82 -26.92
N THR A 363 21.41 10.59 -28.01
CA THR A 363 22.51 11.46 -28.49
C THR A 363 22.52 12.84 -27.84
N ASN A 364 21.37 13.31 -27.34
CA ASN A 364 21.23 14.61 -26.70
C ASN A 364 20.28 14.49 -25.50
N ILE A 365 20.81 14.00 -24.37
CA ILE A 365 20.04 13.76 -23.16
C ILE A 365 20.08 15.01 -22.29
N ASN A 366 18.89 15.51 -21.95
CA ASN A 366 18.75 16.57 -20.96
C ASN A 366 18.40 15.97 -19.61
N GLU A 367 19.12 16.36 -18.56
CA GLU A 367 18.83 15.97 -17.20
C GLU A 367 17.93 17.01 -16.53
N ILE A 368 16.83 16.56 -15.93
CA ILE A 368 15.91 17.41 -15.16
C ILE A 368 16.01 16.99 -13.71
N LYS A 369 16.31 17.95 -12.83
CA LYS A 369 16.29 17.72 -11.39
C LYS A 369 14.90 18.01 -10.85
N PHE A 370 14.31 17.02 -10.20
CA PHE A 370 13.01 17.10 -9.56
C PHE A 370 13.17 16.72 -8.09
N SER A 371 12.60 17.51 -7.18
CA SER A 371 12.62 17.25 -5.74
C SER A 371 11.21 17.39 -5.20
N GLU A 372 10.79 16.41 -4.40
CA GLU A 372 9.45 16.32 -3.86
C GLU A 372 9.55 15.72 -2.45
N PHE A 373 8.79 16.28 -1.50
CA PHE A 373 8.78 15.84 -0.10
C PHE A 373 7.41 15.28 0.26
N GLU A 374 7.34 14.07 0.83
CA GLU A 374 6.07 13.45 1.22
C GLU A 374 5.23 14.40 2.09
N TYR A 375 5.88 14.98 3.11
CA TYR A 375 5.38 16.06 3.93
C TYR A 375 6.18 17.34 3.64
N PRO A 376 5.61 18.32 2.93
CA PRO A 376 6.31 19.56 2.63
C PRO A 376 6.67 20.32 3.92
N ARG A 377 7.90 20.85 3.98
CA ARG A 377 8.32 21.75 5.05
C ARG A 377 7.58 23.08 4.93
N HIS A 378 7.45 23.80 6.04
CA HIS A 378 7.03 25.20 6.00
C HIS A 378 8.07 25.99 5.17
N GLU A 379 7.57 26.77 4.21
CA GLU A 379 8.33 27.85 3.56
C GLU A 379 8.46 29.03 4.50
#